data_AF-A0A1X7TAS8-F1
#
_entry.id   AF-A0A1X7TAS8-F1
#
_cell.length_a   1.000
_cell.length_b   1.000
_cell.length_c   1.000
_cell.angle_alpha   90.00
_cell.angle_beta   90.00
_cell.angle_gamma   90.00
#
_symmetry.space_group_name_H-M   'P 1'
#
loop_
_entity.id
_entity.type
_entity.pdbx_description
1 polymer ?
#
loop_
_entity_poly.entity_id
_entity_poly.type
_entity_poly.pdbx_seq_one_letter_code
_entity_poly.pdbx_strand_id
1 'polypeptide(L)'
;MDNLGRSFTIKGNGISRYILCPRVLPKSCQSVRSCKDLNSTINGDYTIYPDGVTPVEVYCDMNGINCDGEGGWTRVGYFNMTESGATCPAGLIQKNYTNIDHLLCGRLANSSTCISTTFSSNGLTYNKVCGQEATVRLELILKPVHVALDGGVGFSVLFATDPLWDGQQCDDQESTCCPANSKMPWFYRSLDTRTTDDIELRVCSSRTGATHHTPLDIFELYIK
;
A
#
# COMPACT_ATOMS: atom_id res chain seq x y z
N MET A 1 -44.02 9.14 7.36
CA MET A 1 -44.57 8.31 8.45
C MET A 1 -43.81 7.00 8.42
N ASP A 2 -43.10 6.64 9.49
CA ASP A 2 -42.42 5.35 9.56
C ASP A 2 -43.35 4.25 10.13
N ASN A 3 -42.96 3.00 9.90
CA ASN A 3 -43.63 1.81 10.40
C ASN A 3 -42.83 1.13 11.53
N LEU A 4 -41.91 1.84 12.20
CA LEU A 4 -41.08 1.27 13.26
C LEU A 4 -41.95 0.79 14.43
N GLY A 5 -41.69 -0.42 14.89
CA GLY A 5 -42.44 -1.05 15.98
C GLY A 5 -43.91 -1.36 15.67
N ARG A 6 -44.36 -1.15 14.42
CA ARG A 6 -45.71 -1.51 13.98
C ARG A 6 -45.74 -2.95 13.50
N SER A 7 -46.90 -3.57 13.59
CA SER A 7 -47.17 -4.85 12.96
C SER A 7 -48.15 -4.66 11.80
N PHE A 8 -47.91 -5.37 10.70
CA PHE A 8 -48.82 -5.42 9.58
C PHE A 8 -49.36 -6.83 9.42
N THR A 9 -50.67 -6.95 9.20
CA THR A 9 -51.34 -8.24 9.09
C THR A 9 -51.80 -8.46 7.66
N ILE A 10 -51.33 -9.54 7.04
CA ILE A 10 -51.78 -9.99 5.72
C ILE A 10 -52.71 -11.17 5.93
N LYS A 11 -53.94 -11.08 5.40
CA LYS A 11 -54.93 -12.17 5.45
C LYS A 11 -55.16 -12.71 4.04
N GLY A 12 -55.00 -14.02 3.85
CA GLY A 12 -55.29 -14.71 2.59
C GLY A 12 -55.48 -16.22 2.81
N ASN A 13 -56.43 -16.84 2.11
CA ASN A 13 -56.79 -18.26 2.23
C ASN A 13 -56.95 -18.78 3.68
N GLY A 14 -57.59 -17.98 4.56
CA GLY A 14 -57.79 -18.37 5.96
C GLY A 14 -56.53 -18.31 6.84
N ILE A 15 -55.38 -17.92 6.29
CA ILE A 15 -54.11 -17.76 7.01
C ILE A 15 -53.85 -16.28 7.27
N SER A 16 -53.53 -15.94 8.52
CA SER A 16 -53.04 -14.61 8.91
C SER A 16 -51.52 -14.66 9.04
N ARG A 17 -50.82 -13.81 8.30
CA ARG A 17 -49.37 -13.61 8.42
C ARG A 17 -49.10 -12.27 9.08
N TYR A 18 -48.25 -12.27 10.10
CA TYR A 18 -47.84 -11.07 10.82
C TYR A 18 -46.44 -10.65 10.37
N ILE A 19 -46.30 -9.45 9.83
CA ILE A 19 -45.02 -8.81 9.58
C ILE A 19 -44.75 -7.90 10.77
N LEU A 20 -43.73 -8.23 11.55
CA LEU A 20 -43.29 -7.42 12.69
C LEU A 20 -42.18 -6.48 12.22
N CYS A 21 -42.43 -5.18 12.24
CA CYS A 21 -41.40 -4.19 11.94
C CYS A 21 -40.58 -3.91 13.22
N PRO A 22 -39.24 -4.01 13.18
CA PRO A 22 -38.40 -3.70 14.32
C PRO A 22 -38.61 -2.26 14.83
N ARG A 23 -38.41 -2.03 16.14
CA ARG A 23 -38.50 -0.68 16.76
C ARG A 23 -37.28 0.19 16.50
N VAL A 24 -36.19 -0.43 16.07
CA VAL A 24 -34.99 0.23 15.62
C VAL A 24 -34.91 0.04 14.12
N LEU A 25 -34.54 1.10 13.40
CA LEU A 25 -34.09 0.90 12.02
C LEU A 25 -32.99 -0.16 12.10
N PRO A 26 -33.07 -1.28 11.36
CA PRO A 26 -31.87 -2.10 11.21
C PRO A 26 -30.78 -1.12 10.76
N LYS A 27 -29.62 -1.14 11.42
CA LYS A 27 -28.44 -0.49 10.85
C LYS A 27 -28.43 -1.00 9.41
N SER A 28 -28.63 -0.12 8.42
CA SER A 28 -28.45 -0.55 7.02
C SER A 28 -27.14 -1.31 7.01
N CYS A 29 -27.07 -2.46 6.34
CA CYS A 29 -25.81 -3.19 6.21
C CYS A 29 -24.73 -2.14 5.95
N GLN A 30 -23.94 -1.83 6.97
CA GLN A 30 -23.04 -0.69 6.89
C GLN A 30 -21.98 -1.25 5.98
N SER A 31 -22.09 -0.97 4.69
CA SER A 31 -21.15 -1.46 3.70
C SER A 31 -19.80 -1.07 4.25
N VAL A 32 -19.00 -2.08 4.62
CA VAL A 32 -17.69 -1.87 5.25
C VAL A 32 -16.89 -1.04 4.27
N ARG A 33 -16.68 0.25 4.56
CA ARG A 33 -16.13 1.17 3.57
C ARG A 33 -14.63 1.04 3.45
N SER A 34 -13.98 0.61 4.53
CA SER A 34 -12.54 0.46 4.63
C SER A 34 -12.18 -0.67 5.59
N CYS A 35 -10.92 -1.12 5.56
CA CYS A 35 -10.41 -2.08 6.54
C CYS A 35 -10.57 -1.57 7.99
N LYS A 36 -10.56 -0.25 8.20
CA LYS A 36 -10.78 0.36 9.51
C LYS A 36 -12.19 0.18 10.05
N ASP A 37 -13.18 0.01 9.17
CA ASP A 37 -14.58 -0.21 9.56
C ASP A 37 -14.87 -1.69 9.85
N LEU A 38 -13.92 -2.60 9.59
CA LEU A 38 -14.06 -4.02 9.89
C LEU A 38 -14.05 -4.24 11.40
N ASN A 39 -14.99 -5.07 11.85
CA ASN A 39 -14.97 -5.63 13.20
C ASN A 39 -14.21 -6.96 13.21
N SER A 40 -12.93 -6.92 12.79
CA SER A 40 -12.03 -8.08 12.72
C SER A 40 -10.68 -7.71 13.32
N THR A 41 -9.97 -8.70 13.85
CA THR A 41 -8.56 -8.58 14.29
C THR A 41 -7.65 -9.52 13.51
N ILE A 42 -8.15 -10.05 12.40
CA ILE A 42 -7.45 -11.05 11.58
C ILE A 42 -6.98 -10.36 10.31
N ASN A 43 -5.70 -10.54 9.97
CA ASN A 43 -5.17 -10.09 8.70
C ASN A 43 -5.64 -11.00 7.58
N GLY A 44 -5.93 -10.45 6.41
CA GLY A 44 -6.36 -11.24 5.25
C GLY A 44 -7.07 -10.42 4.20
N ASP A 45 -7.59 -11.11 3.19
CA ASP A 45 -8.35 -10.49 2.11
C ASP A 45 -9.82 -10.32 2.51
N TYR A 46 -10.35 -9.13 2.27
CA TYR A 46 -11.72 -8.72 2.60
C TYR A 46 -12.35 -7.98 1.45
N THR A 47 -13.68 -8.07 1.35
CA THR A 47 -14.47 -7.23 0.45
C THR A 47 -14.92 -5.97 1.18
N ILE A 48 -14.54 -4.81 0.64
CA ILE A 48 -14.95 -3.48 1.12
C ILE A 48 -15.73 -2.73 0.04
N TYR A 49 -16.38 -1.64 0.42
CA TYR A 49 -17.22 -0.80 -0.44
C TYR A 49 -16.84 0.69 -0.27
N PRO A 50 -15.73 1.14 -0.88
CA PRO A 50 -15.24 2.51 -0.68
C PRO A 50 -16.27 3.59 -1.01
N ASP A 51 -17.04 3.40 -2.10
CA ASP A 51 -18.14 4.26 -2.54
C ASP A 51 -19.50 3.92 -1.87
N GLY A 52 -19.54 2.87 -1.06
CA GLY A 52 -20.73 2.32 -0.41
C GLY A 52 -21.57 1.35 -1.26
N VAL A 53 -21.20 1.11 -2.53
CA VAL A 53 -22.00 0.33 -3.49
C VAL A 53 -21.17 -0.71 -4.24
N THR A 54 -20.00 -0.36 -4.75
CA THR A 54 -19.14 -1.21 -5.58
C THR A 54 -18.18 -2.00 -4.69
N PRO A 55 -18.21 -3.36 -4.74
CA PRO A 55 -17.30 -4.18 -3.96
C PRO A 55 -15.88 -4.15 -4.52
N VAL A 56 -14.90 -4.09 -3.63
CA VAL A 56 -13.47 -4.19 -3.94
C VAL A 56 -12.83 -5.20 -2.97
N GLU A 57 -12.08 -6.15 -3.51
CA GLU A 57 -11.26 -7.06 -2.71
C GLU A 57 -9.93 -6.40 -2.38
N VAL A 58 -9.60 -6.33 -1.09
CA VAL A 58 -8.37 -5.74 -0.58
C VAL A 58 -7.80 -6.59 0.52
N TYR A 59 -6.48 -6.57 0.67
CA TYR A 59 -5.83 -7.12 1.85
C TYR A 59 -5.88 -6.09 2.99
N CYS A 60 -6.33 -6.52 4.17
CA CYS A 60 -6.38 -5.72 5.37
C CYS A 60 -5.34 -6.20 6.40
N ASP A 61 -4.46 -5.29 6.84
CA ASP A 61 -3.66 -5.49 8.05
C ASP A 61 -4.44 -4.97 9.26
N MET A 62 -4.95 -5.90 10.05
CA MET A 62 -5.74 -5.67 11.26
C MET A 62 -4.89 -5.66 12.54
N ASN A 63 -3.59 -5.95 12.43
CA ASN A 63 -2.65 -5.90 13.54
C ASN A 63 -1.89 -4.57 13.56
N GLY A 64 -1.56 -4.02 12.39
CA GLY A 64 -0.89 -2.73 12.25
C GLY A 64 0.54 -2.69 12.81
N ILE A 65 1.13 -3.86 13.11
CA ILE A 65 2.40 -3.99 13.85
C ILE A 65 3.56 -3.24 13.18
N ASN A 66 3.58 -3.30 11.84
CA ASN A 66 4.60 -2.66 11.01
C ASN A 66 4.34 -1.16 10.80
N CYS A 67 3.14 -0.68 11.11
CA CYS A 67 2.70 0.70 10.92
C CYS A 67 2.60 1.43 12.26
N ASP A 68 1.41 1.86 12.68
CA ASP A 68 1.18 2.60 13.93
C ASP A 68 0.81 1.71 15.13
N GLY A 69 0.85 0.38 14.98
CA GLY A 69 0.41 -0.58 15.99
C GLY A 69 -1.11 -0.70 16.11
N GLU A 70 -1.86 0.00 15.27
CA GLU A 70 -3.32 -0.07 15.20
C GLU A 70 -3.74 -0.64 13.85
N GLY A 71 -4.54 -1.71 13.85
CA GLY A 71 -5.10 -2.30 12.64
C GLY A 71 -6.00 -1.39 11.79
N GLY A 72 -6.54 -1.97 10.72
CA GLY A 72 -7.44 -1.29 9.79
C GLY A 72 -6.73 -0.66 8.59
N TRP A 73 -5.51 -1.13 8.30
CA TRP A 73 -4.72 -0.69 7.17
C TRP A 73 -5.15 -1.42 5.90
N THR A 74 -5.40 -0.67 4.83
CA THR A 74 -5.81 -1.23 3.53
C THR A 74 -4.63 -1.25 2.58
N ARG A 75 -4.25 -2.43 2.07
CA ARG A 75 -3.16 -2.56 1.08
C ARG A 75 -3.64 -2.05 -0.28
N VAL A 76 -2.92 -1.08 -0.82
CA VAL A 76 -3.20 -0.44 -2.13
C VAL A 76 -2.09 -0.66 -3.16
N GLY A 77 -0.89 -1.03 -2.71
CA GLY A 77 0.21 -1.42 -3.57
C GLY A 77 0.88 -2.69 -3.06
N TYR A 78 1.11 -3.64 -3.95
CA TYR A 78 1.84 -4.87 -3.67
C TYR A 78 2.50 -5.39 -4.95
N PHE A 79 3.79 -5.71 -4.86
CA PHE A 79 4.43 -6.65 -5.77
C PHE A 79 5.56 -7.37 -5.03
N ASN A 80 5.78 -8.62 -5.41
CA ASN A 80 6.84 -9.45 -4.87
C ASN A 80 7.48 -10.20 -6.04
N MET A 81 8.70 -9.80 -6.39
CA MET A 81 9.38 -10.35 -7.56
C MET A 81 10.00 -11.74 -7.34
N THR A 82 9.98 -12.23 -6.10
CA THR A 82 10.34 -13.61 -5.77
C THR A 82 9.23 -14.61 -6.14
N GLU A 83 8.00 -14.14 -6.40
CA GLU A 83 6.87 -14.99 -6.77
C GLU A 83 7.01 -15.50 -8.22
N SER A 84 6.62 -16.76 -8.44
CA SER A 84 6.67 -17.38 -9.77
C SER A 84 5.74 -16.66 -10.74
N GLY A 85 6.30 -16.12 -11.83
CA GLY A 85 5.56 -15.38 -12.85
C GLY A 85 5.30 -13.91 -12.50
N ALA A 86 5.92 -13.37 -11.45
CA ALA A 86 5.83 -11.95 -11.11
C ALA A 86 6.30 -11.05 -12.26
N THR A 87 5.59 -9.94 -12.46
CA THR A 87 5.92 -8.91 -13.46
C THR A 87 5.98 -7.55 -12.80
N CYS A 88 6.78 -6.65 -13.36
CA CYS A 88 6.89 -5.31 -12.82
C CYS A 88 5.60 -4.51 -13.05
N PRO A 89 5.18 -3.70 -12.05
CA PRO A 89 4.08 -2.76 -12.23
C PRO A 89 4.29 -1.84 -13.43
N ALA A 90 3.19 -1.34 -13.99
CA ALA A 90 3.23 -0.45 -15.14
C ALA A 90 4.18 0.73 -14.92
N GLY A 91 5.03 0.99 -15.92
CA GLY A 91 6.07 2.00 -15.84
C GLY A 91 7.41 1.46 -15.34
N LEU A 92 7.46 0.46 -14.46
CA LEU A 92 8.72 -0.15 -14.05
C LEU A 92 9.22 -1.17 -15.08
N ILE A 93 10.55 -1.30 -15.19
CA ILE A 93 11.22 -2.20 -16.13
C ILE A 93 11.88 -3.35 -15.38
N GLN A 94 11.77 -4.56 -15.92
CA GLN A 94 12.45 -5.74 -15.40
C GLN A 94 13.97 -5.60 -15.53
N LYS A 95 14.67 -5.97 -14.46
CA LYS A 95 16.12 -6.00 -14.34
C LYS A 95 16.56 -7.39 -13.99
N ASN A 96 17.64 -7.82 -14.62
CA ASN A 96 18.29 -9.08 -14.33
C ASN A 96 19.67 -8.79 -13.77
N TYR A 97 20.05 -9.53 -12.73
CA TYR A 97 21.36 -9.48 -12.11
C TYR A 97 21.96 -10.89 -12.08
N THR A 98 23.24 -11.02 -12.37
CA THR A 98 23.96 -12.30 -12.49
C THR A 98 24.03 -13.08 -11.17
N ASN A 99 23.82 -12.42 -10.04
CA ASN A 99 23.88 -13.00 -8.70
C ASN A 99 22.52 -13.04 -7.99
N ILE A 100 21.43 -12.74 -8.71
CA ILE A 100 20.05 -12.86 -8.23
C ILE A 100 19.35 -13.86 -9.14
N ASP A 101 18.64 -14.81 -8.56
CA ASP A 101 18.01 -15.93 -9.28
C ASP A 101 16.62 -15.59 -9.85
N HIS A 102 16.13 -14.38 -9.58
CA HIS A 102 14.87 -13.84 -10.07
C HIS A 102 15.03 -12.41 -10.62
N LEU A 103 13.99 -11.94 -11.31
CA LEU A 103 13.96 -10.60 -11.91
C LEU A 103 13.65 -9.57 -10.82
N LEU A 104 14.12 -8.34 -10.99
CA LEU A 104 13.79 -7.21 -10.10
C LEU A 104 13.14 -6.09 -10.89
N CYS A 105 12.49 -5.15 -10.22
CA CYS A 105 11.89 -3.98 -10.86
C CYS A 105 12.74 -2.74 -10.70
N GLY A 106 12.79 -1.91 -11.73
CA GLY A 106 13.53 -0.66 -11.61
C GLY A 106 13.40 0.23 -12.83
N ARG A 107 14.34 1.17 -12.90
CA ARG A 107 14.36 2.23 -13.90
C ARG A 107 15.18 1.85 -15.12
N LEU A 108 14.89 2.48 -16.26
CA LEU A 108 15.74 2.38 -17.45
C LEU A 108 17.17 2.93 -17.14
N ALA A 109 18.21 2.16 -17.46
CA ALA A 109 19.59 2.40 -17.03
C ALA A 109 20.18 3.76 -17.50
N ASN A 110 19.75 4.25 -18.66
CA ASN A 110 20.34 5.42 -19.32
C ASN A 110 19.46 6.67 -19.29
N SER A 111 18.44 6.71 -18.43
CA SER A 111 17.67 7.94 -18.23
C SER A 111 18.26 8.78 -17.09
N SER A 112 18.06 10.08 -17.06
CA SER A 112 18.20 10.93 -15.85
C SER A 112 16.83 11.33 -15.29
N THR A 113 15.76 10.75 -15.83
CA THR A 113 14.38 11.05 -15.44
C THR A 113 13.90 10.05 -14.40
N CYS A 114 12.92 10.48 -13.61
CA CYS A 114 12.13 9.57 -12.81
C CYS A 114 11.28 8.66 -13.70
N ILE A 115 10.99 7.48 -13.18
CA ILE A 115 9.94 6.61 -13.69
C ILE A 115 8.94 6.35 -12.57
N SER A 116 7.69 6.07 -12.90
CA SER A 116 6.68 5.89 -11.89
C SER A 116 5.67 4.80 -12.21
N THR A 117 5.09 4.27 -11.14
CA THR A 117 3.88 3.45 -11.18
C THR A 117 2.85 4.08 -10.25
N THR A 118 1.57 3.87 -10.54
CA THR A 118 0.46 4.42 -9.75
C THR A 118 -0.34 3.28 -9.13
N PHE A 119 -0.73 3.47 -7.88
CA PHE A 119 -1.53 2.54 -7.09
C PHE A 119 -2.88 3.19 -6.77
N SER A 120 -3.95 2.55 -7.22
CA SER A 120 -5.32 3.01 -7.00
C SER A 120 -5.62 3.04 -5.49
N SER A 121 -6.12 4.17 -4.99
CA SER A 121 -6.69 4.24 -3.64
C SER A 121 -8.04 3.53 -3.55
N ASN A 122 -8.60 3.14 -4.69
CA ASN A 122 -9.97 2.65 -4.85
C ASN A 122 -11.02 3.65 -4.32
N GLY A 123 -10.70 4.94 -4.31
CA GLY A 123 -11.55 6.01 -3.80
C GLY A 123 -11.63 6.05 -2.27
N LEU A 124 -10.78 5.31 -1.56
CA LEU A 124 -10.70 5.36 -0.11
C LEU A 124 -10.22 6.74 0.35
N THR A 125 -10.90 7.30 1.33
CA THR A 125 -10.44 8.51 1.99
C THR A 125 -9.41 8.14 3.06
N TYR A 126 -8.18 8.62 2.91
CA TYR A 126 -7.09 8.32 3.84
C TYR A 126 -6.30 9.58 4.20
N ASN A 127 -5.58 9.51 5.32
CA ASN A 127 -4.56 10.52 5.68
C ASN A 127 -3.34 9.90 6.37
N LYS A 128 -3.25 8.57 6.43
CA LYS A 128 -2.07 7.86 6.89
C LYS A 128 -1.60 6.93 5.79
N VAL A 129 -0.29 6.85 5.61
CA VAL A 129 0.38 5.96 4.67
C VAL A 129 1.45 5.19 5.43
N CYS A 130 1.55 3.90 5.14
CA CYS A 130 2.54 3.01 5.68
C CYS A 130 3.02 2.07 4.58
N GLY A 131 4.28 1.68 4.60
CA GLY A 131 4.78 0.75 3.58
C GLY A 131 6.13 0.18 3.93
N GLN A 132 6.45 -0.90 3.23
CA GLN A 132 7.75 -1.56 3.31
C GLN A 132 8.53 -1.28 2.05
N GLU A 133 9.78 -0.84 2.22
CA GLU A 133 10.74 -0.70 1.14
C GLU A 133 12.05 -1.37 1.53
N ALA A 134 12.42 -2.40 0.77
CA ALA A 134 13.65 -3.11 1.03
C ALA A 134 14.92 -2.37 0.53
N THR A 135 14.81 -1.25 -0.22
CA THR A 135 16.02 -0.73 -0.87
C THR A 135 16.17 0.78 -1.08
N VAL A 136 15.16 1.64 -1.22
CA VAL A 136 15.39 3.11 -1.33
C VAL A 136 14.17 3.93 -0.95
N ARG A 137 14.44 5.09 -0.35
CA ARG A 137 13.58 6.26 -0.10
C ARG A 137 12.43 6.43 -1.11
N LEU A 138 11.20 6.14 -0.70
CA LEU A 138 10.02 6.74 -1.33
C LEU A 138 9.94 8.22 -1.05
N GLU A 139 10.04 8.98 -2.12
CA GLU A 139 9.21 10.17 -2.24
C GLU A 139 7.81 9.74 -2.67
N LEU A 140 6.93 9.41 -1.72
CA LEU A 140 5.49 9.59 -1.97
C LEU A 140 5.30 11.06 -2.32
N ILE A 141 4.93 11.37 -3.57
CA ILE A 141 4.84 12.75 -4.01
C ILE A 141 3.72 13.45 -3.25
N LEU A 142 4.15 14.24 -2.26
CA LEU A 142 3.58 15.56 -1.98
C LEU A 142 4.60 16.69 -2.31
N LYS A 143 5.66 16.38 -3.10
CA LYS A 143 6.81 17.22 -3.56
C LYS A 143 7.79 17.69 -2.45
N PRO A 144 9.05 18.08 -2.77
CA PRO A 144 10.11 17.22 -3.30
C PRO A 144 11.42 17.30 -2.47
N VAL A 145 12.18 16.21 -2.35
CA VAL A 145 13.55 16.16 -1.80
C VAL A 145 14.35 15.07 -2.54
N HIS A 146 15.56 15.35 -2.97
CA HIS A 146 16.35 14.40 -3.77
C HIS A 146 17.25 13.55 -2.85
N VAL A 147 17.27 12.23 -3.03
CA VAL A 147 18.37 11.38 -2.54
C VAL A 147 18.79 10.43 -3.66
N ALA A 148 20.08 10.40 -3.92
CA ALA A 148 20.74 9.56 -4.91
C ALA A 148 21.88 8.82 -4.21
N LEU A 149 22.05 7.51 -4.48
CA LEU A 149 23.21 6.76 -4.00
C LEU A 149 23.97 6.07 -5.13
N ASP A 150 25.28 5.95 -4.89
CA ASP A 150 26.36 5.58 -5.81
C ASP A 150 26.64 4.07 -5.74
N GLY A 151 26.48 3.36 -6.85
CA GLY A 151 26.79 1.93 -6.97
C GLY A 151 27.80 1.68 -8.10
N GLY A 152 29.09 1.63 -7.76
CA GLY A 152 30.20 1.58 -8.71
C GLY A 152 30.11 0.53 -9.84
N VAL A 153 30.59 0.97 -11.02
CA VAL A 153 31.03 0.25 -12.24
C VAL A 153 30.27 -0.99 -12.73
N GLY A 154 29.58 -0.85 -13.88
CA GLY A 154 29.70 -1.77 -15.03
C GLY A 154 29.39 -3.28 -14.91
N PHE A 155 28.86 -3.79 -13.80
CA PHE A 155 28.57 -5.21 -13.65
C PHE A 155 27.08 -5.46 -13.39
N SER A 156 26.55 -6.53 -13.99
CA SER A 156 25.21 -7.07 -13.71
C SER A 156 25.06 -7.63 -12.29
N VAL A 157 25.90 -7.24 -11.33
CA VAL A 157 25.94 -7.80 -9.97
C VAL A 157 25.25 -6.81 -9.03
N LEU A 158 24.29 -7.29 -8.24
CA LEU A 158 23.61 -6.53 -7.18
C LEU A 158 24.27 -6.78 -5.83
N PHE A 159 24.70 -5.74 -5.13
CA PHE A 159 25.21 -5.85 -3.76
C PHE A 159 24.03 -5.87 -2.76
N ALA A 160 23.31 -6.99 -2.70
CA ALA A 160 22.13 -7.16 -1.83
C ALA A 160 22.47 -7.28 -0.33
N THR A 161 23.76 -7.35 0.01
CA THR A 161 24.26 -7.47 1.38
C THR A 161 24.40 -6.14 2.11
N ASP A 162 24.12 -5.03 1.43
CA ASP A 162 24.17 -3.67 1.98
C ASP A 162 22.89 -2.91 1.61
N PRO A 163 21.74 -3.24 2.21
CA PRO A 163 20.46 -2.61 1.91
C PRO A 163 20.37 -1.26 2.62
N LEU A 164 20.21 -0.18 1.85
CA LEU A 164 20.17 1.19 2.37
C LEU A 164 19.17 1.48 3.52
N TRP A 165 18.13 0.66 3.68
CA TRP A 165 17.05 0.86 4.66
C TRP A 165 17.00 -0.24 5.74
N ASP A 166 18.14 -0.86 6.05
CA ASP A 166 18.26 -1.87 7.10
C ASP A 166 18.65 -1.30 8.48
N GLY A 167 18.98 0.00 8.54
CA GLY A 167 19.40 0.69 9.76
C GLY A 167 20.81 0.33 10.23
N GLN A 168 21.62 -0.28 9.38
CA GLN A 168 23.03 -0.58 9.62
C GLN A 168 23.92 0.37 8.82
N GLN A 169 25.18 0.50 9.26
CA GLN A 169 26.25 1.24 8.54
C GLN A 169 25.91 2.70 8.15
N CYS A 170 25.02 3.32 8.92
CA CYS A 170 24.46 4.66 8.73
C CYS A 170 25.44 5.84 8.97
N ASP A 171 26.63 5.78 8.35
CA ASP A 171 27.66 6.80 8.41
C ASP A 171 27.31 8.01 7.52
N ASP A 172 28.19 9.02 7.47
CA ASP A 172 28.00 10.37 6.88
C ASP A 172 26.96 10.50 5.74
N GLN A 173 27.07 9.71 4.67
CA GLN A 173 26.23 9.80 3.46
C GLN A 173 24.85 9.14 3.60
N GLU A 174 24.67 8.25 4.57
CA GLU A 174 23.44 7.48 4.82
C GLU A 174 22.71 7.92 6.10
N SER A 175 23.33 8.78 6.89
CA SER A 175 22.74 9.37 8.11
C SER A 175 21.34 9.96 7.92
N THR A 176 21.05 10.53 6.74
CA THR A 176 19.72 11.07 6.40
C THR A 176 18.72 9.97 6.04
N CYS A 177 19.21 8.83 5.56
CA CYS A 177 18.43 7.64 5.27
C CYS A 177 18.19 6.78 6.51
N CYS A 178 18.94 7.00 7.60
CA CYS A 178 18.80 6.29 8.87
C CYS A 178 18.40 7.18 10.06
N PRO A 179 17.15 7.65 10.16
CA PRO A 179 16.70 8.38 11.33
C PRO A 179 16.69 7.46 12.56
N ALA A 180 17.22 7.94 13.69
CA ALA A 180 17.15 7.23 14.97
C ALA A 180 15.68 6.92 15.33
N ASN A 181 15.41 5.67 15.75
CA ASN A 181 14.07 5.14 16.10
C ASN A 181 13.11 4.91 14.91
N SER A 182 13.63 4.75 13.69
CA SER A 182 12.81 4.34 12.54
C SER A 182 12.41 2.87 12.64
N LYS A 183 11.17 2.54 12.24
CA LYS A 183 10.69 1.15 12.08
C LYS A 183 11.22 0.51 10.79
N MET A 184 12.49 0.73 10.46
CA MET A 184 13.13 0.18 9.26
C MET A 184 12.90 -1.34 9.16
N PRO A 185 12.57 -1.89 7.97
CA PRO A 185 12.48 -1.26 6.64
C PRO A 185 11.12 -0.58 6.33
N TRP A 186 10.27 -0.38 7.32
CA TRP A 186 8.96 0.22 7.17
C TRP A 186 9.00 1.73 7.42
N PHE A 187 8.24 2.46 6.62
CA PHE A 187 7.95 3.87 6.86
C PHE A 187 6.50 4.07 7.26
N TYR A 188 6.26 5.16 7.99
CA TYR A 188 4.91 5.65 8.31
C TYR A 188 4.88 7.15 8.11
N ARG A 189 3.83 7.66 7.47
CA ARG A 189 3.62 9.08 7.23
C ARG A 189 2.15 9.46 7.41
N SER A 190 1.91 10.48 8.23
CA SER A 190 0.63 11.16 8.30
C SER A 190 0.58 12.36 7.36
N LEU A 191 -0.56 12.58 6.73
CA LEU A 191 -0.87 13.72 5.89
C LEU A 191 -1.70 14.73 6.69
N ASP A 192 -1.47 16.02 6.45
CA ASP A 192 -2.20 17.11 7.12
C ASP A 192 -3.69 17.15 6.73
N THR A 193 -3.99 16.69 5.51
CA THR A 193 -5.35 16.64 4.95
C THR A 193 -5.71 15.24 4.50
N ARG A 194 -7.01 14.93 4.55
CA ARG A 194 -7.55 13.71 3.94
C ARG A 194 -7.59 13.85 2.43
N THR A 195 -7.27 12.78 1.72
CA THR A 195 -7.37 12.70 0.25
C THR A 195 -7.95 11.34 -0.17
N THR A 196 -8.37 11.27 -1.44
CA THR A 196 -8.76 10.05 -2.16
C THR A 196 -7.87 9.83 -3.38
N ASP A 197 -6.84 10.65 -3.57
CA ASP A 197 -5.96 10.58 -4.72
C ASP A 197 -5.22 9.24 -4.76
N ASP A 198 -4.90 8.78 -5.97
CA ASP A 198 -4.06 7.61 -6.15
C ASP A 198 -2.61 7.90 -5.72
N ILE A 199 -1.90 6.86 -5.32
CA ILE A 199 -0.53 7.00 -4.85
C ILE A 199 0.45 6.72 -5.98
N GLU A 200 1.32 7.68 -6.26
CA GLU A 200 2.41 7.53 -7.22
C GLU A 200 3.72 7.14 -6.52
N LEU A 201 4.25 5.99 -6.92
CA LEU A 201 5.60 5.54 -6.60
C LEU A 201 6.55 6.06 -7.67
N ARG A 202 7.51 6.93 -7.31
CA ARG A 202 8.56 7.40 -8.21
C ARG A 202 9.93 6.84 -7.86
N VAL A 203 10.60 6.26 -8.85
CA VAL A 203 12.00 5.86 -8.79
C VAL A 203 12.82 6.83 -9.63
N CYS A 204 13.65 7.63 -8.96
CA CYS A 204 14.45 8.68 -9.59
C CYS A 204 15.95 8.37 -9.49
N SER A 205 16.74 8.94 -10.42
CA SER A 205 18.18 8.97 -10.31
C SER A 205 18.71 10.26 -10.92
N SER A 206 19.63 10.92 -10.25
CA SER A 206 20.21 12.20 -10.67
C SER A 206 21.40 12.05 -11.63
N ARG A 207 21.88 10.82 -11.87
CA ARG A 207 23.08 10.56 -12.69
C ARG A 207 22.73 9.70 -13.90
N THR A 208 23.23 10.11 -15.07
CA THR A 208 23.19 9.33 -16.31
C THR A 208 24.35 8.32 -16.29
N GLY A 209 24.04 7.04 -16.15
CA GLY A 209 25.06 5.98 -16.20
C GLY A 209 24.55 4.67 -15.59
N ALA A 210 25.07 3.54 -16.08
CA ALA A 210 24.71 2.18 -15.67
C ALA A 210 25.08 1.81 -14.21
N THR A 211 25.45 2.79 -13.39
CA THR A 211 26.03 2.65 -12.04
C THR A 211 25.07 3.12 -10.93
N HIS A 212 23.81 3.43 -11.25
CA HIS A 212 22.83 3.85 -10.24
C HIS A 212 21.53 3.07 -10.44
N HIS A 213 21.57 1.82 -10.02
CA HIS A 213 20.40 0.97 -10.01
C HIS A 213 19.89 0.79 -8.58
N THR A 214 18.66 1.24 -8.40
CA THR A 214 17.84 0.97 -7.23
C THR A 214 16.80 -0.05 -7.68
N PRO A 215 17.12 -1.35 -7.67
CA PRO A 215 16.10 -2.34 -7.93
C PRO A 215 15.12 -2.39 -6.74
N LEU A 216 13.91 -2.79 -7.05
CA LEU A 216 12.82 -3.08 -6.14
C LEU A 216 12.51 -4.57 -6.28
N ASP A 217 12.52 -5.27 -5.16
CA ASP A 217 12.21 -6.71 -5.09
C ASP A 217 10.79 -6.90 -4.57
N ILE A 218 10.58 -6.47 -3.32
CA ILE A 218 9.30 -6.53 -2.63
C ILE A 218 8.87 -5.11 -2.27
N PHE A 219 7.61 -4.80 -2.53
CA PHE A 219 6.99 -3.53 -2.18
C PHE A 219 5.61 -3.77 -1.62
N GLU A 220 5.33 -3.15 -0.48
CA GLU A 220 4.00 -3.12 0.11
C GLU A 220 3.63 -1.71 0.53
N LEU A 221 2.39 -1.30 0.23
CA LEU A 221 1.88 0.03 0.54
C LEU A 221 0.45 -0.05 1.06
N TYR A 222 0.23 0.62 2.17
CA TYR A 222 -1.01 0.64 2.93
C TYR A 222 -1.49 2.07 3.20
N ILE A 223 -2.80 2.25 3.24
CA ILE A 223 -3.46 3.51 3.61
C ILE A 223 -4.49 3.32 4.73
N LYS A 224 -4.70 4.37 5.52
CA LYS A 224 -5.68 4.42 6.62
C LYS A 224 -6.22 5.84 6.86
#